data_AF-A0A2Z6RIU8-F1
#
_entry.id   AF-A0A2Z6RIU8-F1
#
_cell.length_a   1.000
_cell.length_b   1.000
_cell.length_c   1.000
_cell.angle_alpha   90.00
_cell.angle_beta   90.00
_cell.angle_gamma   90.00
#
_symmetry.space_group_name_H-M   'P 1'
#
loop_
_entity.id
_entity.type
_entity.pdbx_description
1 polymer ?
#
loop_
_entity_poly.entity_id
_entity_poly.type
_entity_poly.pdbx_seq_one_letter_code
_entity_poly.pdbx_strand_id
1 'polypeptide(L)'
;MQISWHFFRPEERYTNTILVFQKAENLICVTEDKPQRNVVEGFAQNIVQLESSFQTNKRKRKRDDDDDFDYLYGIVTTARDWHFLLYTPGKISQGSKLPFSIEFSEDALNKESVEYQTLRNGVKKVLGVVVGLLKDRACAEEDSPSKKKARIEEYRSKK
;
A
#
# COMPACT_ATOMS: atom_id res chain seq x y z
N MET A 1 14.22 8.42 4.10
CA MET A 1 13.37 7.61 3.21
C MET A 1 13.78 7.93 1.79
N GLN A 2 14.27 6.94 1.04
CA GLN A 2 14.67 7.16 -0.35
C GLN A 2 13.55 6.62 -1.23
N ILE A 3 12.94 7.49 -2.03
CA ILE A 3 11.93 7.10 -3.01
C ILE A 3 12.70 6.76 -4.28
N SER A 4 12.73 5.48 -4.66
CA SER A 4 13.41 5.02 -5.86
C SER A 4 12.40 4.51 -6.87
N TRP A 5 12.43 5.07 -8.07
CA TRP A 5 11.58 4.68 -9.19
C TRP A 5 12.19 3.45 -9.87
N HIS A 6 11.58 2.27 -9.70
CA HIS A 6 11.95 1.09 -10.46
C HIS A 6 10.80 0.74 -11.41
N PHE A 7 10.96 1.09 -12.68
CA PHE A 7 10.06 0.65 -13.75
C PHE A 7 10.34 -0.83 -14.03
N PHE A 8 9.51 -1.73 -13.51
CA PHE A 8 9.46 -3.09 -14.05
C PHE A 8 8.75 -3.00 -15.41
N ARG A 9 9.41 -3.43 -16.49
CA ARG A 9 8.85 -3.41 -17.84
C ARG A 9 8.22 -4.78 -18.15
N PRO A 10 6.88 -4.93 -18.13
CA PRO A 10 6.24 -5.94 -18.95
C PRO A 10 5.98 -5.33 -20.33
N GLU A 11 6.42 -6.05 -21.36
CA GLU A 11 6.04 -5.80 -22.74
C GLU A 11 4.49 -5.77 -22.83
N GLU A 12 3.96 -4.76 -23.54
CA GLU A 12 2.55 -4.58 -23.96
C GLU A 12 1.56 -3.83 -23.04
N ARG A 13 1.43 -2.53 -23.35
CA ARG A 13 0.27 -1.60 -23.34
C ARG A 13 -0.55 -1.41 -22.04
N TYR A 14 -0.83 -0.13 -21.78
CA TYR A 14 -1.41 0.51 -20.59
C TYR A 14 -0.37 0.72 -19.48
N THR A 15 -0.14 1.98 -19.14
CA THR A 15 0.86 2.46 -18.18
C THR A 15 0.51 1.98 -16.77
N ASN A 16 0.88 0.75 -16.42
CA ASN A 16 0.86 0.28 -15.04
C ASN A 16 1.95 1.06 -14.29
N THR A 17 1.57 2.11 -13.58
CA THR A 17 2.52 2.88 -12.76
C THR A 17 2.66 2.16 -11.42
N ILE A 18 3.73 1.39 -11.27
CA ILE A 18 4.05 0.74 -10.00
C ILE A 18 4.84 1.74 -9.15
N LEU A 19 4.28 2.15 -8.02
CA LEU A 19 5.01 2.94 -7.01
C LEU A 19 5.52 2.04 -5.90
N VAL A 20 6.83 2.13 -5.66
CA VAL A 20 7.59 1.25 -4.79
C VAL A 20 8.19 2.09 -3.66
N PHE A 21 7.71 1.89 -2.43
CA PHE A 21 8.25 2.60 -1.27
C PHE A 21 9.32 1.77 -0.56
N GLN A 22 10.53 2.30 -0.37
CA GLN A 22 11.64 1.58 0.24
C GLN A 22 12.23 2.31 1.45
N LYS A 23 12.70 1.55 2.43
CA LYS A 23 13.54 2.02 3.55
C LYS A 23 14.70 1.04 3.73
N ALA A 24 15.92 1.57 3.83
CA ALA A 24 17.13 0.76 4.04
C ALA A 24 17.19 -0.48 3.11
N GLU A 25 16.91 -0.27 1.81
CA GLU A 25 16.87 -1.30 0.75
C GLU A 25 15.76 -2.36 0.85
N ASN A 26 14.94 -2.34 1.90
CA ASN A 26 13.76 -3.19 2.04
C ASN A 26 12.53 -2.51 1.45
N LEU A 27 11.73 -3.28 0.72
CA LEU A 27 10.43 -2.82 0.26
C LEU A 27 9.45 -2.68 1.41
N ILE A 28 8.65 -1.62 1.40
CA ILE A 28 7.60 -1.31 2.37
C ILE A 28 6.21 -1.48 1.74
N CYS A 29 6.06 -0.98 0.51
CA CYS A 29 4.75 -0.93 -0.13
C CYS A 29 4.84 -1.00 -1.65
N VAL A 30 3.87 -1.69 -2.26
CA VAL A 30 3.64 -1.77 -3.70
C VAL A 30 2.30 -1.12 -4.03
N THR A 31 2.31 -0.17 -4.96
CA THR A 31 1.08 0.48 -5.45
C THR A 31 0.82 0.10 -6.89
N GLU A 32 -0.40 -0.29 -7.21
CA GLU A 32 -0.87 -0.57 -8.57
C GLU A 32 -2.03 0.38 -8.91
N ASP A 33 -1.88 1.14 -10.00
CA ASP A 33 -2.95 1.93 -10.60
C ASP A 33 -3.59 1.15 -11.76
N LYS A 34 -4.92 1.02 -11.74
CA LYS A 34 -5.68 0.28 -12.75
C LYS A 34 -6.95 1.01 -13.15
N PRO A 35 -7.35 0.95 -14.43
CA PRO A 35 -8.70 1.33 -14.82
C PRO A 35 -9.75 0.51 -14.04
N GLN A 36 -10.92 1.11 -13.74
CA GLN A 36 -11.98 0.46 -12.95
C GLN A 36 -12.33 -0.96 -13.42
N ARG A 37 -12.38 -1.18 -14.74
CA ARG A 37 -12.69 -2.48 -15.37
C ARG A 37 -11.66 -3.60 -15.07
N ASN A 38 -10.44 -3.24 -14.65
CA ASN A 38 -9.33 -4.15 -14.43
C ASN A 38 -8.86 -4.17 -12.96
N VAL A 39 -9.68 -3.72 -12.01
CA VAL A 39 -9.28 -3.68 -10.59
C VAL A 39 -8.89 -5.06 -10.03
N VAL A 40 -9.56 -6.12 -10.47
CA VAL A 40 -9.26 -7.51 -10.09
C VAL A 40 -7.87 -7.94 -10.56
N GLU A 41 -7.49 -7.55 -11.78
CA GLU A 41 -6.14 -7.76 -12.32
C GLU A 41 -5.10 -7.01 -11.47
N GLY A 42 -5.43 -5.78 -11.05
CA GLY A 42 -4.61 -4.99 -10.13
C GLY A 42 -4.36 -5.68 -8.81
N PHE A 43 -5.38 -6.27 -8.19
CA PHE A 43 -5.21 -7.06 -6.98
C PHE A 43 -4.29 -8.26 -7.20
N ALA A 44 -4.51 -9.05 -8.26
CA ALA A 44 -3.68 -10.21 -8.54
C ALA A 44 -2.21 -9.83 -8.75
N GLN A 45 -1.94 -8.78 -9.54
CA GLN A 45 -0.59 -8.30 -9.79
C GLN A 45 0.08 -7.75 -8.53
N ASN A 46 -0.65 -6.94 -7.74
CA ASN A 46 -0.15 -6.39 -6.48
C ASN A 46 0.25 -7.53 -5.52
N ILE A 47 -0.59 -8.56 -5.39
CA ILE A 47 -0.31 -9.72 -4.53
C ILE A 47 0.94 -10.48 -4.97
N VAL A 48 1.08 -10.77 -6.28
CA VAL A 48 2.26 -11.47 -6.82
C VAL A 48 3.55 -10.68 -6.57
N GLN A 49 3.49 -9.36 -6.71
CA GLN A 49 4.63 -8.49 -6.42
C GLN A 49 4.96 -8.43 -4.93
N LEU A 50 3.96 -8.38 -4.05
CA LEU A 50 4.17 -8.42 -2.60
C LEU A 50 4.84 -9.71 -2.17
N GLU A 51 4.39 -10.86 -2.67
CA GLU A 51 5.01 -12.17 -2.39
C GLU A 51 6.49 -12.18 -2.82
N SER A 52 6.76 -11.79 -4.06
CA SER A 52 8.14 -11.75 -4.61
C SER A 52 9.04 -10.80 -3.82
N SER A 53 8.49 -9.68 -3.38
CA SER A 53 9.21 -8.67 -2.60
C SER A 53 9.47 -9.11 -1.17
N PHE A 54 8.53 -9.83 -0.54
CA PHE A 54 8.71 -10.42 0.77
C PHE A 54 9.89 -11.39 0.76
N GLN A 55 9.97 -12.27 -0.24
CA GLN A 55 11.10 -13.20 -0.39
C GLN A 55 12.42 -12.45 -0.60
N THR A 56 12.41 -11.36 -1.36
CA THR A 56 13.59 -10.53 -1.59
C THR A 56 14.06 -9.83 -0.31
N ASN A 57 13.14 -9.23 0.45
CA ASN A 57 13.44 -8.62 1.75
C ASN A 57 14.00 -9.67 2.73
N LYS A 58 13.40 -10.87 2.78
CA LYS A 58 13.86 -11.97 3.62
C LYS A 58 15.31 -12.36 3.31
N ARG A 59 15.69 -12.43 2.02
CA ARG A 59 17.08 -12.74 1.60
C ARG A 59 18.09 -11.66 1.98
N LYS A 60 17.68 -10.39 2.05
CA LYS A 60 18.56 -9.26 2.42
C LYS A 60 18.86 -9.19 3.92
N ARG A 61 18.05 -9.85 4.76
CA ARG A 61 18.25 -9.89 6.22
C ARG A 61 19.31 -10.94 6.59
N LYS A 62 20.14 -10.61 7.59
CA LYS A 62 21.16 -11.54 8.13
C LYS A 62 20.49 -12.75 8.77
N ARG A 63 21.17 -13.91 8.75
CA ARG A 63 20.64 -15.25 9.10
C ARG A 63 20.19 -15.47 10.55
N ASP A 64 20.41 -14.52 11.47
CA ASP A 64 20.23 -14.75 12.92
C ASP A 64 18.99 -14.10 13.55
N ASP A 65 18.18 -13.37 12.78
CA ASP A 65 16.91 -12.83 13.30
C ASP A 65 15.75 -13.74 12.90
N ASP A 66 15.33 -14.60 13.83
CA ASP A 66 14.11 -15.44 13.80
C ASP A 66 12.80 -14.60 13.88
N ASP A 67 12.84 -13.37 13.36
CA ASP A 67 11.71 -12.45 13.37
C ASP A 67 10.85 -12.67 12.12
N ASP A 68 10.10 -13.77 12.17
CA ASP A 68 9.20 -14.31 11.14
C ASP A 68 8.04 -13.39 10.74
N PHE A 69 7.98 -12.16 11.26
CA PHE A 69 6.82 -11.25 11.13
C PHE A 69 7.16 -10.02 10.32
N ASP A 70 7.58 -10.25 9.08
CA ASP A 70 7.67 -9.18 8.09
C ASP A 70 6.38 -9.08 7.28
N TYR A 71 5.68 -7.96 7.41
CA TYR A 71 4.52 -7.64 6.61
C TYR A 71 4.85 -6.55 5.61
N LEU A 72 4.12 -6.55 4.50
CA LEU A 72 4.19 -5.54 3.46
C LEU A 72 2.82 -4.92 3.26
N TYR A 73 2.80 -3.66 2.85
CA TYR A 73 1.56 -2.99 2.47
C TYR A 73 1.36 -3.02 0.95
N GLY A 74 0.12 -3.23 0.53
CA GLY A 74 -0.30 -3.11 -0.86
C GLY A 74 -1.30 -1.98 -1.01
N ILE A 75 -1.24 -1.27 -2.13
CA ILE A 75 -2.24 -0.30 -2.53
C ILE A 75 -2.70 -0.65 -3.93
N VAL A 76 -4.00 -0.82 -4.12
CA VAL A 76 -4.61 -0.94 -5.45
C VAL A 76 -5.57 0.23 -5.61
N THR A 77 -5.40 1.01 -6.67
CA THR A 77 -6.23 2.20 -6.89
C THR A 77 -6.70 2.31 -8.33
N THR A 78 -7.85 2.96 -8.50
CA THR A 78 -8.39 3.39 -9.79
C THR A 78 -8.33 4.92 -9.93
N ALA A 79 -7.47 5.56 -9.14
CA ALA A 79 -7.46 6.97 -8.76
C ALA A 79 -8.72 7.45 -8.01
N ARG A 80 -9.90 6.93 -8.36
CA ARG A 80 -11.16 7.15 -7.64
C ARG A 80 -11.21 6.31 -6.37
N ASP A 81 -11.07 5.00 -6.50
CA ASP A 81 -11.16 4.07 -5.37
C ASP A 81 -9.76 3.67 -4.91
N TRP A 82 -9.54 3.64 -3.59
CA TRP A 82 -8.26 3.27 -2.98
C TRP A 82 -8.45 2.10 -2.03
N HIS A 83 -7.81 0.99 -2.35
CA HIS A 83 -7.82 -0.24 -1.56
C HIS A 83 -6.47 -0.44 -0.89
N PHE A 84 -6.48 -0.61 0.44
CA PHE A 84 -5.29 -0.84 1.24
C PHE A 84 -5.24 -2.30 1.70
N LEU A 85 -4.10 -2.93 1.45
CA LEU A 85 -3.82 -4.32 1.75
C LEU A 85 -2.68 -4.43 2.74
N LEU A 86 -2.78 -5.40 3.64
CA LEU A 86 -1.70 -5.89 4.47
C LEU A 86 -1.40 -7.32 4.03
N TYR A 87 -0.19 -7.53 3.53
CA TYR A 87 0.33 -8.84 3.19
C TYR A 87 1.22 -9.35 4.32
N THR A 88 0.93 -10.58 4.73
CA THR A 88 1.77 -11.43 5.57
C THR A 88 1.95 -12.76 4.84
N PRO A 89 3.02 -13.53 5.09
CA PRO A 89 3.21 -14.83 4.47
C PRO A 89 1.94 -15.70 4.57
N GLY A 90 1.40 -16.10 3.44
CA GLY A 90 0.20 -16.93 3.35
C GLY A 90 -1.14 -16.25 3.69
N LYS A 91 -1.18 -14.94 3.98
CA LYS A 91 -2.44 -14.23 4.28
C LYS A 91 -2.42 -12.77 3.83
N ILE A 92 -3.43 -12.41 3.05
CA ILE A 92 -3.75 -11.03 2.67
C ILE A 92 -4.94 -10.55 3.48
N SER A 93 -4.85 -9.35 4.04
CA SER A 93 -5.92 -8.70 4.78
C SER A 93 -6.20 -7.34 4.19
N GLN A 94 -7.47 -6.99 3.96
CA GLN A 94 -7.86 -5.64 3.54
C GLN A 94 -8.13 -4.79 4.78
N GLY A 95 -7.64 -3.56 4.80
CA GLY A 95 -7.76 -2.68 5.97
C GLY A 95 -9.16 -2.14 6.24
N SER A 96 -10.03 -2.16 5.22
CA SER A 96 -11.41 -1.71 5.31
C SER A 96 -12.29 -2.54 4.40
N LYS A 97 -13.57 -2.73 4.76
CA LYS A 97 -14.54 -3.46 3.92
C LYS A 97 -14.84 -2.75 2.60
N LEU A 98 -14.81 -1.41 2.59
CA LEU A 98 -15.05 -0.56 1.43
C LEU A 98 -13.76 0.20 1.05
N PRO A 99 -13.56 0.52 -0.25
CA PRO A 99 -12.49 1.42 -0.65
C PRO A 99 -12.68 2.82 -0.08
N PHE A 100 -11.58 3.56 0.00
CA PHE A 100 -11.65 5.00 0.17
C PHE A 100 -11.86 5.63 -1.20
N SER A 101 -13.08 6.11 -1.45
CA SER A 101 -13.42 6.78 -2.69
C SER A 101 -13.13 8.28 -2.62
N ILE A 102 -12.46 8.79 -3.63
CA ILE A 102 -12.24 10.22 -3.88
C ILE A 102 -13.03 10.56 -5.14
N GLU A 103 -14.06 11.40 -4.98
CA GLU A 103 -14.83 11.91 -6.11
C GLU A 103 -14.24 13.22 -6.60
N PHE A 104 -14.19 13.35 -7.92
CA PHE A 104 -13.79 14.58 -8.60
C PHE A 104 -14.92 15.00 -9.55
N SER A 105 -15.28 16.27 -9.49
CA SER A 105 -16.19 16.93 -10.41
C SER A 105 -15.57 18.25 -10.88
N GLU A 106 -16.07 18.82 -11.97
CA GLU A 106 -15.59 20.12 -12.46
C GLU A 106 -15.81 21.24 -11.44
N ASP A 107 -16.90 21.18 -10.66
CA ASP A 107 -17.18 22.15 -9.60
C ASP A 107 -16.11 22.16 -8.49
N ALA A 108 -15.39 21.05 -8.33
CA ALA A 108 -14.25 20.97 -7.40
C ALA A 108 -13.04 21.78 -7.87
N LEU A 109 -13.06 22.38 -9.06
CA LEU A 109 -12.04 23.35 -9.49
C LEU A 109 -12.17 24.70 -8.77
N ASN A 110 -13.37 25.03 -8.27
CA ASN A 110 -13.59 26.23 -7.47
C ASN A 110 -13.27 25.95 -5.99
N LYS A 111 -12.27 26.64 -5.42
CA LYS A 111 -11.84 26.43 -4.02
C LYS A 111 -12.91 26.76 -2.97
N GLU A 112 -13.88 27.59 -3.33
CA GLU A 112 -14.99 27.97 -2.44
C GLU A 112 -16.17 26.99 -2.51
N SER A 113 -16.15 26.02 -3.43
CA SER A 113 -17.23 25.04 -3.61
C SER A 113 -17.23 23.95 -2.53
N VAL A 114 -18.40 23.34 -2.33
CA VAL A 114 -18.56 22.21 -1.41
C VAL A 114 -17.84 20.96 -1.96
N GLU A 115 -17.80 20.83 -3.28
CA GLU A 115 -17.15 19.77 -4.02
C GLU A 115 -15.63 19.82 -3.82
N TYR A 116 -15.02 21.01 -3.83
CA TYR A 116 -13.59 21.16 -3.52
C TYR A 116 -13.28 20.74 -2.08
N GLN A 117 -14.12 21.12 -1.11
CA GLN A 117 -13.93 20.70 0.27
C GLN A 117 -14.07 19.18 0.43
N THR A 118 -15.01 18.57 -0.30
CA THR A 118 -15.21 17.12 -0.33
C THR A 118 -14.00 16.40 -0.92
N LEU A 119 -13.53 16.83 -2.09
CA LEU A 119 -12.31 16.33 -2.73
C LEU A 119 -11.09 16.45 -1.80
N ARG A 120 -10.87 17.63 -1.23
CA ARG A 120 -9.75 17.89 -0.31
C ARG A 120 -9.79 16.98 0.91
N ASN A 121 -10.98 16.76 1.49
CA ASN A 121 -11.16 15.87 2.62
C ASN A 121 -10.90 14.41 2.25
N GLY A 122 -11.35 13.97 1.07
CA GLY A 122 -11.04 12.64 0.52
C GLY A 122 -9.54 12.41 0.36
N VAL A 123 -8.86 13.34 -0.33
CA VAL A 123 -7.40 13.31 -0.52
C VAL A 123 -6.67 13.31 0.82
N LYS A 124 -7.07 14.15 1.77
CA LYS A 124 -6.45 14.21 3.11
C LYS A 124 -6.59 12.88 3.86
N LYS A 125 -7.73 12.19 3.74
CA LYS A 125 -7.92 10.86 4.35
C LYS A 125 -6.98 9.82 3.74
N VAL A 126 -6.94 9.72 2.41
CA VAL A 126 -6.05 8.78 1.70
C VAL A 126 -4.58 9.03 2.03
N LEU A 127 -4.12 10.29 1.97
CA LEU A 127 -2.77 10.65 2.37
C LEU A 127 -2.48 10.33 3.84
N GLY A 128 -3.46 10.54 4.72
CA GLY A 128 -3.36 10.16 6.13
C GLY A 128 -3.10 8.67 6.31
N VAL A 129 -3.81 7.81 5.57
CA VAL A 129 -3.57 6.37 5.57
C VAL A 129 -2.17 6.05 5.06
N VAL A 130 -1.78 6.56 3.88
CA VAL A 130 -0.45 6.31 3.29
C VAL A 130 0.68 6.72 4.25
N VAL A 131 0.59 7.92 4.85
CA VAL A 131 1.56 8.38 5.84
C VAL A 131 1.57 7.47 7.08
N GLY A 132 0.41 6.99 7.52
CA GLY A 132 0.29 6.01 8.60
C GLY A 132 1.04 4.71 8.30
N LEU A 133 0.85 4.15 7.10
CA LEU A 133 1.52 2.92 6.66
C LEU A 133 3.05 3.10 6.59
N LEU A 134 3.50 4.24 6.04
CA LEU A 134 4.93 4.55 5.94
C LEU A 134 5.57 4.74 7.32
N LYS A 135 4.90 5.43 8.24
CA LYS A 135 5.37 5.61 9.62
C LYS A 135 5.42 4.30 10.37
N ASP A 136 4.35 3.50 10.27
CA ASP A 136 4.28 2.19 10.90
C ASP A 136 5.49 1.34 10.52
N ARG A 137 5.78 1.24 9.22
CA ARG A 137 6.91 0.44 8.74
C ARG A 137 8.27 1.08 9.05
N ALA A 138 8.37 2.41 9.03
CA ALA A 138 9.59 3.09 9.42
C ALA A 138 9.95 2.85 10.90
N CYS A 139 8.96 2.71 11.79
CA CYS A 139 9.20 2.43 13.20
C CYS A 139 9.33 0.92 13.51
N ALA A 140 8.76 0.05 12.68
CA ALA A 140 8.73 -1.39 12.93
C ALA A 140 10.11 -2.07 13.00
N GLU A 141 11.16 -1.50 12.41
CA GLU A 141 12.51 -2.11 12.45
C GLU A 141 13.10 -2.16 13.87
N GLU A 142 12.72 -1.24 14.75
CA GLU A 142 13.18 -1.18 16.15
C GLU A 142 12.27 -1.96 17.11
N ASP A 143 11.17 -2.51 16.62
CA ASP A 143 10.17 -3.20 17.45
C ASP A 143 10.50 -4.67 17.68
N SER A 144 10.18 -5.14 18.89
CA SER A 144 10.23 -6.57 19.22
C SER A 144 9.22 -7.38 18.39
N PRO A 145 9.48 -8.68 18.15
CA PRO A 145 8.58 -9.57 17.40
C PRO A 145 7.13 -9.54 17.92
N SER A 146 6.96 -9.45 19.25
CA SER A 146 5.65 -9.35 19.91
C SER A 146 4.85 -8.11 19.53
N LYS A 147 5.51 -6.96 19.34
CA LYS A 147 4.85 -5.70 18.94
C LYS A 147 4.42 -5.77 17.47
N LYS A 148 5.26 -6.34 16.60
CA LYS A 148 4.92 -6.58 15.18
C LYS A 148 3.69 -7.48 15.05
N LYS A 149 3.64 -8.59 15.82
CA LYS A 149 2.47 -9.48 15.89
C LYS A 149 1.21 -8.74 16.34
N ALA A 150 1.28 -7.96 17.41
CA ALA A 150 0.15 -7.22 17.94
C ALA A 150 -0.45 -6.25 16.89
N ARG A 151 0.39 -5.57 16.11
CA ARG A 151 -0.06 -4.67 15.02
C ARG A 151 -0.79 -5.40 13.90
N ILE A 152 -0.27 -6.55 13.48
CA ILE A 152 -0.92 -7.39 12.45
C ILE A 152 -2.31 -7.83 12.95
N GLU A 153 -2.41 -8.27 14.20
CA GLU A 153 -3.69 -8.68 14.79
C GLU A 153 -4.65 -7.50 14.96
N GLU A 154 -4.17 -6.32 15.37
CA GLU A 154 -4.98 -5.10 15.43
C GLU A 154 -5.54 -4.77 14.03
N TYR A 155 -4.71 -4.82 12.99
CA TYR A 155 -5.15 -4.58 11.62
C TYR A 155 -6.22 -5.60 11.16
N ARG A 156 -6.08 -6.86 11.54
CA ARG A 156 -7.05 -7.93 11.26
C ARG A 156 -8.36 -7.78 12.04
N SER A 157 -8.30 -7.16 13.21
CA SER A 157 -9.45 -6.95 14.10
C SER A 157 -10.35 -5.79 13.68
N LYS A 158 -9.87 -4.86 12.85
CA LYS A 158 -10.61 -3.67 12.37
C LYS A 158 -11.70 -3.96 11.32
N LYS A 159 -12.32 -5.14 11.38
CA LYS A 159 -13.38 -5.59 10.47
C LYS A 159 -14.71 -4.87 10.69
#